data_AF-A0A9P6EP35-F1
#
_entry.id   AF-A0A9P6EP35-F1
#
_cell.length_a   1.000
_cell.length_b   1.000
_cell.length_c   1.000
_cell.angle_alpha   90.00
_cell.angle_beta   90.00
_cell.angle_gamma   90.00
#
_symmetry.space_group_name_H-M   'P 1'
#
loop_
_entity.id
_entity.type
_entity.pdbx_description
1 polymer ?
#
loop_
_entity_poly.entity_id
_entity_poly.type
_entity_poly.pdbx_seq_one_letter_code
_entity_poly.pdbx_strand_id
1 'polypeptide(L)'
;MLSLNFLLASVVIFITGVQANPTIYPEIIPGPGLPSLESLNLTSKNLYTMKPQFLLEPRSSNSASDVDCTSFANSNTNLNDALACYNYLAAVNMRDQTCAVSGDNVRFVEAGEAMIGGSNLHQTPGDAASSCWDVSVAAQGILQSCTNGGRVGGIQAANGNGNLIVGVYNANLK
;
A
#
# COMPACT_ATOMS: atom_id res chain seq x y z
N MET A 1 46.13 -32.19 58.23
CA MET A 1 44.69 -32.02 57.99
C MET A 1 44.49 -30.66 57.33
N LEU A 2 44.27 -30.60 56.03
CA LEU A 2 43.91 -29.37 55.31
C LEU A 2 42.49 -29.56 54.76
N SER A 3 41.53 -28.81 55.29
CA SER A 3 40.14 -28.78 54.81
C SER A 3 40.01 -27.68 53.75
N LEU A 4 39.72 -28.08 52.51
CA LEU A 4 39.49 -27.20 51.38
C LEU A 4 38.00 -26.84 51.29
N ASN A 5 37.63 -25.61 51.64
CA ASN A 5 36.26 -25.11 51.53
C ASN A 5 35.97 -24.70 50.08
N PHE A 6 35.09 -25.44 49.40
CA PHE A 6 34.54 -25.03 48.11
C PHE A 6 33.30 -24.15 48.34
N LEU A 7 33.43 -22.84 48.09
CA LEU A 7 32.29 -21.94 47.95
C LEU A 7 31.67 -22.13 46.55
N LEU A 8 30.47 -22.69 46.49
CA LEU A 8 29.65 -22.72 45.28
C LEU A 8 28.89 -21.39 45.15
N ALA A 9 29.35 -20.51 44.25
CA ALA A 9 28.60 -19.32 43.86
C ALA A 9 27.55 -19.69 42.80
N SER A 10 26.27 -19.66 43.18
CA SER A 10 25.14 -19.91 42.26
C SER A 10 24.93 -18.69 41.36
N VAL A 11 25.24 -18.83 40.07
CA VAL A 11 24.93 -17.83 39.04
C VAL A 11 23.43 -17.89 38.74
N VAL A 12 22.68 -16.88 39.16
CA VAL A 12 21.26 -16.71 38.82
C VAL A 12 21.17 -15.97 37.49
N ILE A 13 20.82 -16.70 36.42
CA ILE A 13 20.59 -16.13 35.09
C ILE A 13 19.14 -15.60 35.05
N PHE A 14 18.98 -14.28 35.11
CA PHE A 14 17.70 -13.64 34.83
C PHE A 14 17.45 -13.66 33.33
N ILE A 15 16.59 -14.58 32.87
CA ILE A 15 16.10 -14.58 31.49
C ILE A 15 15.03 -13.49 31.41
N THR A 16 15.38 -12.32 30.89
CA THR A 16 14.38 -11.30 30.54
C THR A 16 13.63 -11.78 29.30
N GLY A 17 12.45 -12.37 29.51
CA GLY A 17 11.53 -12.65 28.42
C GLY A 17 11.09 -11.34 27.76
N VAL A 18 11.53 -11.09 26.53
CA VAL A 18 10.99 -10.01 25.72
C VAL A 18 9.55 -10.39 25.36
N GLN A 19 8.58 -9.73 25.99
CA GLN A 19 7.17 -9.89 25.67
C GLN A 19 6.90 -9.17 24.33
N ALA A 20 6.83 -9.94 23.24
CA ALA A 20 6.44 -9.42 21.94
C ALA A 20 4.94 -9.06 21.97
N ASN A 21 4.63 -7.78 21.91
CA ASN A 21 3.26 -7.31 21.77
C ASN A 21 2.76 -7.67 20.36
N PRO A 22 1.54 -8.19 20.17
CA PRO A 22 1.04 -8.50 18.84
C PRO A 22 0.93 -7.23 18.01
N THR A 23 1.63 -7.17 16.88
CA THR A 23 1.48 -6.07 15.91
C THR A 23 0.08 -6.16 15.29
N ILE A 24 -0.71 -5.10 15.48
CA ILE A 24 -2.04 -4.96 14.86
C ILE A 24 -1.85 -4.27 13.51
N TYR A 25 -2.38 -4.88 12.46
CA TYR A 25 -2.38 -4.32 11.11
C TYR A 25 -3.78 -3.79 10.77
N PRO A 26 -3.90 -2.60 10.17
CA PRO A 26 -5.17 -2.13 9.65
C PRO A 26 -5.78 -3.12 8.66
N GLU A 27 -7.11 -3.19 8.65
CA GLU A 27 -7.85 -3.97 7.66
C GLU A 27 -7.64 -3.38 6.26
N ILE A 28 -7.42 -4.24 5.27
CA ILE A 28 -7.45 -3.84 3.86
C ILE A 28 -8.89 -3.99 3.38
N ILE A 29 -9.46 -2.89 2.91
CA ILE A 29 -10.84 -2.80 2.46
C ILE A 29 -10.85 -2.60 0.93
N PRO A 30 -11.09 -3.68 0.15
CA PRO A 30 -11.29 -3.58 -1.28
C PRO A 30 -12.42 -2.64 -1.69
N GLY A 31 -12.25 -2.01 -2.84
CA GLY A 31 -13.28 -1.26 -3.53
C GLY A 31 -14.37 -2.16 -4.12
N PRO A 32 -15.52 -1.58 -4.51
CA PRO A 32 -16.58 -2.32 -5.19
C PRO A 32 -16.06 -3.09 -6.41
N GLY A 33 -16.48 -4.36 -6.56
CA GLY A 33 -16.10 -5.21 -7.69
C GLY A 33 -14.70 -5.83 -7.62
N LEU A 34 -13.89 -5.49 -6.60
CA LEU A 34 -12.59 -6.11 -6.38
C LEU A 34 -12.68 -7.28 -5.38
N PRO A 35 -11.82 -8.31 -5.52
CA PRO A 35 -11.87 -9.52 -4.70
C PRO A 35 -11.53 -9.26 -3.22
N SER A 36 -12.16 -10.00 -2.31
CA SER A 36 -11.82 -9.96 -0.88
C SER A 36 -10.44 -10.58 -0.61
N LEU A 37 -9.82 -10.23 0.52
CA LEU A 37 -8.57 -10.88 0.93
C LEU A 37 -8.71 -12.39 1.07
N GLU A 38 -9.82 -12.86 1.62
CA GLU A 38 -10.13 -14.30 1.77
C GLU A 38 -10.15 -15.01 0.40
N SER A 39 -10.78 -14.41 -0.60
CA SER A 39 -10.84 -14.99 -1.96
C SER A 39 -9.47 -15.08 -2.65
N LEU A 40 -8.51 -14.27 -2.20
CA LEU A 40 -7.13 -14.29 -2.66
C LEU A 40 -6.20 -15.12 -1.74
N ASN A 41 -6.73 -15.72 -0.67
CA ASN A 41 -5.94 -16.38 0.37
C ASN A 41 -4.84 -15.46 0.96
N LEU A 42 -5.21 -14.20 1.21
CA LEU A 42 -4.36 -13.16 1.79
C LEU A 42 -4.91 -12.67 3.13
N THR A 43 -4.05 -12.01 3.89
CA THR A 43 -4.41 -11.28 5.11
C THR A 43 -3.79 -9.89 5.09
N SER A 44 -4.33 -8.95 5.89
CA SER A 44 -3.69 -7.64 6.08
C SER A 44 -2.22 -7.76 6.48
N LYS A 45 -1.91 -8.68 7.41
CA LYS A 45 -0.53 -8.94 7.81
C LYS A 45 0.37 -9.29 6.63
N ASN A 46 -0.11 -10.15 5.70
CA ASN A 46 0.68 -10.48 4.51
C ASN A 46 0.97 -9.22 3.69
N LEU A 47 -0.01 -8.35 3.49
CA LEU A 47 0.10 -7.16 2.65
C LEU A 47 0.97 -6.06 3.27
N TYR A 48 0.94 -5.89 4.59
CA TYR A 48 1.82 -4.95 5.31
C TYR A 48 3.26 -5.43 5.46
N THR A 49 3.52 -6.74 5.35
CA THR A 49 4.86 -7.32 5.49
C THR A 49 5.49 -7.71 4.16
N MET A 50 4.71 -7.75 3.08
CA MET A 50 5.18 -7.98 1.73
C MET A 50 6.08 -6.83 1.27
N LYS A 51 7.24 -7.17 0.72
CA LYS A 51 8.10 -6.18 0.06
C LYS A 51 7.47 -5.78 -1.28
N PRO A 52 7.20 -4.49 -1.52
CA PRO A 52 6.70 -4.01 -2.80
C PRO A 52 7.62 -4.42 -3.94
N GLN A 53 7.07 -4.99 -5.01
CA GLN A 53 7.86 -5.52 -6.12
C GLN A 53 8.75 -4.46 -6.77
N PHE A 54 8.29 -3.21 -6.85
CA PHE A 54 9.08 -2.11 -7.42
C PHE A 54 10.29 -1.69 -6.60
N LEU A 55 10.38 -2.11 -5.33
CA LEU A 55 11.60 -1.92 -4.54
C LEU A 55 12.65 -2.98 -4.86
N LEU A 56 12.27 -4.07 -5.52
CA LEU A 56 13.18 -5.14 -5.95
C LEU A 56 13.70 -4.89 -7.37
N GLU A 57 12.87 -4.30 -8.23
CA GLU A 57 13.22 -3.95 -9.61
C GLU A 57 12.80 -2.49 -9.90
N PRO A 58 13.75 -1.52 -9.80
CA PRO A 58 13.48 -0.14 -10.18
C PRO A 58 13.08 -0.07 -11.65
N ARG A 59 11.85 0.36 -11.93
CA ARG A 59 11.38 0.48 -13.31
C ARG A 59 12.13 1.60 -14.03
N SER A 60 12.52 1.35 -15.28
CA SER A 60 12.97 2.40 -16.20
C SER A 60 11.78 3.33 -16.48
N SER A 61 11.83 4.53 -15.91
CA SER A 61 10.84 5.60 -16.06
C SER A 61 10.63 5.97 -17.53
N ASN A 62 9.56 5.46 -18.13
CA ASN A 62 8.94 6.12 -19.28
C ASN A 62 7.63 6.84 -18.91
N SER A 63 7.20 6.78 -17.64
CA SER A 63 5.90 7.31 -17.18
C SER A 63 6.01 8.25 -15.97
N ALA A 64 7.22 8.51 -15.44
CA ALA A 64 7.40 9.45 -14.32
C ALA A 64 7.09 10.91 -14.68
N SER A 65 7.01 11.22 -15.98
CA SER A 65 6.76 12.55 -16.54
C SER A 65 5.42 13.16 -16.13
N ASP A 66 4.44 12.33 -15.73
CA ASP A 66 3.05 12.76 -15.48
C ASP A 66 2.60 12.54 -14.01
N VAL A 67 3.54 12.31 -13.08
CA VAL A 67 3.21 12.24 -11.66
C VAL A 67 3.07 13.65 -11.10
N ASP A 68 1.89 13.97 -10.55
CA ASP A 68 1.65 15.22 -9.84
C ASP A 68 1.54 14.98 -8.32
N CYS A 69 2.55 15.43 -7.58
CA CYS A 69 2.60 15.37 -6.12
C CYS A 69 1.86 16.52 -5.42
N THR A 70 1.35 17.50 -6.18
CA THR A 70 0.75 18.73 -5.62
C THR A 70 -0.77 18.63 -5.46
N SER A 71 -1.45 17.87 -6.33
CA SER A 71 -2.90 17.66 -6.29
C SER A 71 -3.43 17.18 -4.92
N PHE A 72 -2.60 16.50 -4.12
CA PHE A 72 -2.95 16.06 -2.77
C PHE A 72 -1.94 16.48 -1.71
N ALA A 73 -1.19 17.57 -1.90
CA ALA A 73 -0.14 17.98 -0.95
C ALA A 73 -0.64 18.16 0.50
N ASN A 74 -1.90 18.56 0.69
CA ASN A 74 -2.55 18.69 2.00
C ASN A 74 -3.35 17.44 2.43
N SER A 75 -3.37 16.41 1.60
CA SER A 75 -4.08 15.14 1.80
C SER A 75 -3.12 13.94 1.73
N ASN A 76 -1.85 14.14 2.09
CA ASN A 76 -0.89 13.05 2.17
C ASN A 76 -1.33 12.02 3.20
N THR A 77 -1.05 10.75 2.94
CA THR A 77 -1.36 9.61 3.81
C THR A 77 -0.10 8.92 4.34
N ASN A 78 -0.26 7.97 5.27
CA ASN A 78 0.81 7.13 5.78
C ASN A 78 1.39 6.23 4.67
N LEU A 79 2.73 6.23 4.52
CA LEU A 79 3.40 5.44 3.49
C LEU A 79 3.15 3.93 3.64
N ASN A 80 3.18 3.38 4.86
CA ASN A 80 3.02 1.93 5.06
C ASN A 80 1.61 1.46 4.69
N ASP A 81 0.61 2.27 5.02
CA ASP A 81 -0.78 2.03 4.64
C ASP A 81 -0.96 2.07 3.11
N ALA A 82 -0.33 3.04 2.44
CA ALA A 82 -0.35 3.13 0.98
C ALA A 82 0.41 1.99 0.30
N LEU A 83 1.53 1.53 0.88
CA LEU A 83 2.26 0.35 0.40
C LEU A 83 1.43 -0.93 0.54
N ALA A 84 0.66 -1.07 1.63
CA ALA A 84 -0.23 -2.21 1.81
C ALA A 84 -1.39 -2.20 0.78
N CYS A 85 -1.94 -1.02 0.49
CA CYS A 85 -2.90 -0.82 -0.60
C CYS A 85 -2.29 -1.19 -1.97
N TYR A 86 -1.08 -0.73 -2.27
CA TYR A 86 -0.36 -1.10 -3.49
C TYR A 86 -0.16 -2.62 -3.59
N ASN A 87 0.31 -3.25 -2.51
CA ASN A 87 0.54 -4.69 -2.47
C ASN A 87 -0.75 -5.48 -2.72
N TYR A 88 -1.90 -4.98 -2.23
CA TYR A 88 -3.20 -5.57 -2.56
C TYR A 88 -3.46 -5.49 -4.07
N LEU A 89 -3.37 -4.30 -4.67
CA LEU A 89 -3.63 -4.12 -6.11
C LEU A 89 -2.65 -4.90 -7.00
N ALA A 90 -1.40 -5.07 -6.56
CA ALA A 90 -0.41 -5.89 -7.26
C ALA A 90 -0.66 -7.40 -7.10
N ALA A 91 -1.32 -7.81 -6.01
CA ALA A 91 -1.68 -9.20 -5.75
C ALA A 91 -3.02 -9.60 -6.39
N VAL A 92 -3.93 -8.63 -6.61
CA VAL A 92 -5.15 -8.84 -7.40
C VAL A 92 -4.73 -9.26 -8.81
N ASN A 93 -5.25 -10.42 -9.24
CA ASN A 93 -4.76 -11.22 -10.36
C ASN A 93 -4.30 -10.41 -11.59
N MET A 94 -3.01 -10.59 -11.94
CA MET A 94 -2.09 -9.66 -12.63
C MET A 94 -2.38 -9.30 -14.11
N ARG A 95 -3.64 -9.24 -14.56
CA ARG A 95 -4.07 -8.61 -15.85
C ARG A 95 -5.58 -8.66 -16.11
N ASP A 96 -6.29 -9.63 -15.52
CA ASP A 96 -7.68 -9.93 -15.88
C ASP A 96 -8.70 -9.17 -15.01
N GLN A 97 -8.29 -8.68 -13.83
CA GLN A 97 -9.16 -7.84 -13.03
C GLN A 97 -9.15 -6.41 -13.57
N THR A 98 -10.34 -5.92 -13.87
CA THR A 98 -10.55 -4.52 -14.23
C THR A 98 -10.80 -3.68 -12.99
N CYS A 99 -10.08 -2.57 -12.90
CA CYS A 99 -10.33 -1.49 -11.97
C CYS A 99 -11.10 -0.42 -12.74
N ALA A 100 -12.42 -0.33 -12.48
CA ALA A 100 -13.33 0.57 -13.18
C ALA A 100 -13.84 1.68 -12.26
N VAL A 101 -13.92 2.88 -12.80
CA VAL A 101 -14.62 4.03 -12.22
C VAL A 101 -15.98 4.09 -12.88
N SER A 102 -17.03 3.93 -12.08
CA SER A 102 -18.40 4.25 -12.50
C SER A 102 -18.79 5.58 -11.85
N GLY A 103 -19.19 6.57 -12.65
CA GLY A 103 -19.36 7.96 -12.19
C GLY A 103 -18.04 8.73 -12.13
N ASP A 104 -17.93 9.67 -11.18
CA ASP A 104 -16.81 10.63 -11.15
C ASP A 104 -15.57 10.07 -10.44
N ASN A 105 -15.75 9.44 -9.27
CA ASN A 105 -14.67 8.96 -8.42
C ASN A 105 -15.01 7.60 -7.80
N VAL A 106 -14.02 6.71 -7.66
CA VAL A 106 -14.17 5.41 -7.01
C VAL A 106 -13.00 5.15 -6.06
N ARG A 107 -13.28 4.41 -4.97
CA ARG A 107 -12.25 3.77 -4.16
C ARG A 107 -11.88 2.44 -4.81
N PHE A 108 -10.59 2.21 -5.04
CA PHE A 108 -10.08 0.88 -5.38
C PHE A 108 -9.65 0.11 -4.14
N VAL A 109 -8.97 0.74 -3.19
CA VAL A 109 -8.60 0.08 -1.93
C VAL A 109 -8.37 1.12 -0.84
N GLU A 110 -8.63 0.73 0.41
CA GLU A 110 -8.36 1.52 1.60
C GLU A 110 -7.69 0.66 2.67
N ALA A 111 -6.77 1.27 3.43
CA ALA A 111 -6.09 0.65 4.55
C ALA A 111 -5.63 1.75 5.50
N GLY A 112 -5.99 1.69 6.79
CA GLY A 112 -5.57 2.70 7.76
C GLY A 112 -5.92 4.13 7.31
N GLU A 113 -4.92 5.00 7.17
CA GLU A 113 -5.11 6.36 6.64
C GLU A 113 -5.14 6.42 5.11
N ALA A 114 -4.76 5.37 4.39
CA ALA A 114 -4.51 5.42 2.95
C ALA A 114 -5.72 4.99 2.12
N MET A 115 -5.90 5.69 1.00
CA MET A 115 -6.77 5.31 -0.08
C MET A 115 -6.00 5.32 -1.40
N ILE A 116 -6.22 4.28 -2.21
CA ILE A 116 -5.95 4.34 -3.64
C ILE A 116 -7.29 4.35 -4.37
N GLY A 117 -7.52 5.40 -5.16
CA GLY A 117 -8.77 5.63 -5.88
C GLY A 117 -8.55 5.98 -7.35
N GLY A 118 -9.65 6.06 -8.10
CA GLY A 118 -9.66 6.41 -9.51
C GLY A 118 -10.69 7.49 -9.81
N SER A 119 -10.36 8.38 -10.75
CA SER A 119 -11.26 9.42 -11.27
C SER A 119 -11.31 9.35 -12.79
N ASN A 120 -12.47 9.64 -13.38
CA ASN A 120 -12.58 9.77 -14.84
C ASN A 120 -12.22 11.21 -15.28
N LEU A 121 -11.21 11.35 -16.14
CA LEU A 121 -10.77 12.67 -16.63
C LEU A 121 -11.79 13.32 -17.58
N HIS A 122 -12.56 12.51 -18.31
CA HIS A 122 -13.62 13.02 -19.15
C HIS A 122 -14.87 13.24 -18.29
N GLN A 123 -15.18 14.51 -17.99
CA GLN A 123 -16.41 14.95 -17.28
C GLN A 123 -17.73 14.62 -18.00
N THR A 124 -17.68 13.75 -19.01
CA THR A 124 -18.85 13.15 -19.65
C THR A 124 -19.15 11.81 -18.99
N PRO A 125 -20.43 11.48 -18.68
CA PRO A 125 -20.79 10.18 -18.12
C PRO A 125 -20.21 9.05 -18.97
N GLY A 126 -19.30 8.30 -18.39
CA GLY A 126 -18.61 7.20 -19.04
C GLY A 126 -17.79 6.44 -18.01
N ASP A 127 -17.74 5.12 -18.14
CA ASP A 127 -16.91 4.31 -17.27
C ASP A 127 -15.45 4.44 -17.74
N ALA A 128 -14.55 4.85 -16.84
CA ALA A 128 -13.10 4.79 -17.09
C ALA A 128 -12.56 3.52 -16.44
N ALA A 129 -11.91 2.66 -17.22
CA ALA A 129 -11.47 1.36 -16.75
C ALA A 129 -10.06 1.04 -17.23
N SER A 130 -9.25 0.44 -16.36
CA SER A 130 -7.95 -0.12 -16.73
C SER A 130 -7.73 -1.45 -16.02
N SER A 131 -6.69 -2.19 -16.40
CA SER A 131 -6.28 -3.34 -15.61
C SER A 131 -5.86 -2.86 -14.21
N CYS A 132 -6.17 -3.63 -13.17
CA CYS A 132 -5.72 -3.27 -11.81
C CYS A 132 -4.18 -3.29 -11.70
N TRP A 133 -3.50 -3.98 -12.61
CA TRP A 133 -2.06 -3.89 -12.78
C TRP A 133 -1.62 -2.49 -13.24
N ASP A 134 -2.27 -1.90 -14.24
CA ASP A 134 -1.92 -0.56 -14.70
C ASP A 134 -2.24 0.52 -13.65
N VAL A 135 -3.28 0.30 -12.84
CA VAL A 135 -3.58 1.13 -11.67
C VAL A 135 -2.48 1.00 -10.60
N SER A 136 -2.01 -0.22 -10.32
CA SER A 136 -0.93 -0.43 -9.35
C SER A 136 0.39 0.18 -9.83
N VAL A 137 0.67 0.16 -11.13
CA VAL A 137 1.83 0.83 -11.74
C VAL A 137 1.76 2.35 -11.56
N ALA A 138 0.58 2.97 -11.69
CA ALA A 138 0.41 4.39 -11.42
C ALA A 138 0.58 4.72 -9.93
N ALA A 139 0.00 3.91 -9.03
CA ALA A 139 0.22 4.04 -7.60
C ALA A 139 1.71 3.91 -7.22
N GLN A 140 2.44 2.99 -7.87
CA GLN A 140 3.89 2.86 -7.73
C GLN A 140 4.61 4.17 -8.10
N GLY A 141 4.28 4.81 -9.22
CA GLY A 141 4.93 6.06 -9.64
C GLY A 141 4.73 7.17 -8.61
N ILE A 142 3.52 7.28 -8.04
CA ILE A 142 3.22 8.22 -6.94
C ILE A 142 4.04 7.88 -5.69
N LEU A 143 4.10 6.59 -5.30
CA LEU A 143 4.87 6.12 -4.15
C LEU A 143 6.37 6.40 -4.29
N GLN A 144 6.92 6.27 -5.50
CA GLN A 144 8.34 6.49 -5.77
C GLN A 144 8.70 7.99 -5.83
N SER A 145 7.81 8.82 -6.38
CA SER A 145 8.11 10.23 -6.66
C SER A 145 7.62 11.19 -5.58
N CYS A 146 6.52 10.88 -4.89
CA CYS A 146 5.82 11.81 -3.99
C CYS A 146 5.97 11.47 -2.50
N THR A 147 6.77 10.47 -2.16
CA THR A 147 7.03 10.11 -0.76
C THR A 147 7.96 11.14 -0.11
N ASN A 148 7.53 11.72 1.01
CA ASN A 148 8.33 12.63 1.83
C ASN A 148 8.02 12.42 3.32
N GLY A 149 9.06 12.21 4.14
CA GLY A 149 8.91 12.11 5.60
C GLY A 149 7.97 10.98 6.08
N GLY A 150 7.90 9.86 5.34
CA GLY A 150 7.00 8.74 5.65
C GLY A 150 5.53 8.99 5.31
N ARG A 151 5.23 10.10 4.62
CA ARG A 151 3.93 10.39 4.04
C ARG A 151 4.02 10.40 2.52
N VAL A 152 2.89 10.17 1.85
CA VAL A 152 2.79 10.16 0.39
C VAL A 152 1.44 10.69 -0.06
N GLY A 153 1.41 11.42 -1.17
CA GLY A 153 0.18 11.81 -1.82
C GLY A 153 0.45 12.33 -3.24
N GLY A 154 -0.47 12.07 -4.15
CA GLY A 154 -0.35 12.51 -5.53
C GLY A 154 -1.30 11.80 -6.48
N ILE A 155 -1.24 12.20 -7.74
CA ILE A 155 -1.99 11.59 -8.84
C ILE A 155 -1.07 11.20 -9.99
N GLN A 156 -1.53 10.21 -10.75
CA GLN A 156 -0.93 9.82 -12.02
C GLN A 156 -1.99 9.11 -12.86
N ALA A 157 -1.96 9.26 -14.18
CA ALA A 157 -2.78 8.44 -15.06
C ALA A 157 -2.42 6.95 -14.91
N ALA A 158 -3.41 6.07 -15.01
CA ALA A 158 -3.19 4.63 -15.11
C ALA A 158 -2.26 4.32 -16.29
N ASN A 159 -1.35 3.36 -16.11
CA ASN A 159 -0.38 3.04 -17.17
C ASN A 159 -1.09 2.62 -18.47
N GLY A 160 -0.73 3.25 -19.59
CA GLY A 160 -1.38 3.00 -20.89
C GLY A 160 -2.83 3.51 -21.00
N ASN A 161 -3.36 4.22 -19.99
CA ASN A 161 -4.70 4.78 -19.99
C ASN A 161 -4.75 6.18 -19.35
N GLY A 162 -4.65 7.21 -20.19
CA GLY A 162 -4.73 8.63 -19.79
C GLY A 162 -6.10 9.09 -19.29
N ASN A 163 -7.15 8.28 -19.42
CA ASN A 163 -8.52 8.67 -19.05
C ASN A 163 -8.86 8.29 -17.61
N LEU A 164 -8.08 7.40 -17.00
CA LEU A 164 -8.23 6.98 -15.62
C LEU A 164 -7.12 7.62 -14.77
N ILE A 165 -7.49 8.60 -13.95
CA ILE A 165 -6.54 9.24 -13.02
C ILE A 165 -6.54 8.48 -11.71
N VAL A 166 -5.40 7.92 -11.33
CA VAL A 166 -5.19 7.21 -10.08
C VAL A 166 -4.67 8.19 -9.03
N GLY A 167 -5.25 8.15 -7.84
CA GLY A 167 -4.83 8.98 -6.71
C GLY A 167 -4.40 8.14 -5.52
N VAL A 168 -3.37 8.60 -4.81
CA VAL A 168 -3.00 8.15 -3.46
C VAL A 168 -3.20 9.32 -2.51
N TYR A 169 -4.07 9.17 -1.52
CA TYR A 169 -4.43 10.25 -0.60
C TYR A 169 -5.00 9.72 0.72
N ASN A 170 -5.25 10.65 1.65
CA ASN A 170 -5.79 10.33 2.97
C ASN A 170 -7.28 9.97 2.89
N ALA A 171 -7.63 8.77 3.33
CA ALA A 171 -9.00 8.25 3.33
C ALA A 171 -9.95 9.05 4.25
N ASN A 172 -9.43 9.87 5.16
CA ASN A 172 -10.24 10.68 6.09
C ASN A 172 -10.63 12.05 5.53
N LEU A 173 -10.16 12.41 4.33
CA LEU A 173 -10.39 13.72 3.69
C LEU A 173 -11.32 13.62 2.48
N LYS A 174 -12.18 12.60 2.45
CA LYS A 174 -13.19 12.34 1.41
C LYS A 174 -14.33 13.36 1.45
#